data_AF-A0A4Y4KJQ1-F1
#
_entry.id   AF-A0A4Y4KJQ1-F1
#
_cell.length_a   1.000
_cell.length_b   1.000
_cell.length_c   1.000
_cell.angle_alpha   90.00
_cell.angle_beta   90.00
_cell.angle_gamma   90.00
#
_symmetry.space_group_name_H-M   'P 1'
#
loop_
_entity.id
_entity.type
_entity.pdbx_description
1 polymer ?
#
loop_
_entity_poly.entity_id
_entity_poly.type
_entity_poly.pdbx_seq_one_letter_code
_entity_poly.pdbx_strand_id
1 'polypeptide(L)'
;MSADPVGTTAAVRRHEPCPGGGCLPGAFAVQRTFAPERTPNELTGWTSLDTADLELAASETARVCTTIRVPRDAAAGERYGVIWAQTGTPTDRSHTMTMLGRVGVRMYIDVGPGGEPPSDFKIERLYSTRARDGRGEVRARIHNTGGRALDIGGALSVFDGPGGLRAGPFSAKTGTTLAPGDLAEAVVPLDARLPDGPWTAALTLKSGLVEHTSRATITFPTTPGSTGAVAASAARQGRFPTPVVAGLSALVLTALCLLLSKSLRRRR
;
A
#
# COMPACT_ATOMS: atom_id res chain seq x y z
N MET A 1 47.31 4.69 1.18
CA MET A 1 46.31 3.83 1.85
C MET A 1 44.96 4.48 1.63
N SER A 2 44.26 4.06 0.57
CA SER A 2 42.94 4.57 0.20
C SER A 2 41.91 3.59 0.73
N ALA A 3 41.03 4.06 1.63
CA ALA A 3 39.91 3.27 2.13
C ALA A 3 38.74 3.45 1.16
N ASP A 4 38.33 2.37 0.50
CA ASP A 4 37.12 2.34 -0.33
C ASP A 4 35.87 2.42 0.55
N PRO A 5 34.87 3.26 0.21
CA PRO A 5 33.60 3.29 0.92
C PRO A 5 32.74 2.09 0.50
N VAL A 6 32.51 1.18 1.45
CA VAL A 6 31.69 -0.03 1.31
C VAL A 6 30.20 0.35 1.23
N GLY A 7 29.69 0.47 0.00
CA GLY A 7 28.25 0.40 -0.27
C GLY A 7 27.86 -1.07 -0.48
N THR A 8 27.12 -1.65 0.45
CA THR A 8 26.77 -3.08 0.43
C THR A 8 25.87 -3.40 -0.78
N THR A 9 26.45 -4.03 -1.80
CA THR A 9 25.80 -4.44 -3.06
C THR A 9 25.98 -5.94 -3.21
N ALA A 10 24.99 -6.66 -3.76
CA ALA A 10 25.19 -7.99 -4.32
C ALA A 10 25.26 -7.88 -5.86
N ALA A 11 26.42 -8.12 -6.48
CA ALA A 11 26.58 -8.13 -7.93
C ALA A 11 26.53 -9.57 -8.45
N VAL A 12 25.59 -9.87 -9.35
CA VAL A 12 25.50 -11.19 -9.98
C VAL A 12 26.15 -11.14 -11.36
N ARG A 13 27.24 -11.89 -11.57
CA ARG A 13 27.85 -12.14 -12.88
C ARG A 13 27.18 -13.35 -13.54
N ARG A 14 26.76 -13.19 -14.80
CA ARG A 14 26.26 -14.29 -15.64
C ARG A 14 27.37 -14.78 -16.57
N HIS A 15 27.44 -16.09 -16.77
CA HIS A 15 28.17 -16.69 -17.87
C HIS A 15 27.17 -17.16 -18.97
N GLU A 16 27.45 -16.72 -20.19
CA GLU A 16 26.83 -17.04 -21.50
C GLU A 16 25.39 -16.58 -21.82
N PRO A 17 25.09 -16.28 -23.11
CA PRO A 17 23.79 -15.78 -23.54
C PRO A 17 22.83 -16.91 -23.95
N CYS A 18 21.60 -16.88 -23.44
CA CYS A 18 20.51 -17.69 -24.00
C CYS A 18 20.07 -17.14 -25.37
N PRO A 19 19.92 -17.99 -26.41
CA PRO A 19 19.22 -17.64 -27.62
C PRO A 19 17.70 -17.89 -27.43
N GLY A 20 16.90 -16.85 -27.65
CA GLY A 20 15.47 -16.98 -27.92
C GLY A 20 14.50 -16.70 -26.75
N GLY A 21 13.65 -15.69 -26.95
CA GLY A 21 12.23 -15.77 -26.56
C GLY A 21 11.78 -15.01 -25.31
N GLY A 22 11.00 -13.94 -25.54
CA GLY A 22 9.86 -13.60 -24.68
C GLY A 22 10.03 -12.47 -23.67
N CYS A 23 9.99 -11.22 -24.14
CA CYS A 23 9.77 -10.06 -23.27
C CYS A 23 8.33 -10.07 -22.71
N LEU A 24 8.18 -10.09 -21.39
CA LEU A 24 6.96 -9.62 -20.72
C LEU A 24 7.15 -8.12 -20.38
N PRO A 25 6.26 -7.21 -20.80
CA PRO A 25 6.37 -5.81 -20.42
C PRO A 25 5.75 -5.61 -19.03
N GLY A 26 6.60 -5.54 -18.00
CA GLY A 26 6.22 -5.10 -16.67
C GLY A 26 6.83 -3.72 -16.38
N ALA A 27 6.10 -2.65 -16.67
CA ALA A 27 6.50 -1.30 -16.27
C ALA A 27 6.25 -1.13 -14.77
N PHE A 28 7.31 -1.22 -13.96
CA PHE A 28 7.28 -0.85 -12.55
C PHE A 28 7.69 0.61 -12.40
N ALA A 29 6.70 1.50 -12.33
CA ALA A 29 6.94 2.89 -11.95
C ALA A 29 7.01 2.98 -10.42
N VAL A 30 8.23 3.15 -9.88
CA VAL A 30 8.46 3.57 -8.49
C VAL A 30 8.94 5.01 -8.54
N GLN A 31 8.09 5.95 -8.15
CA GLN A 31 8.45 7.37 -8.07
C GLN A 31 8.39 7.91 -6.63
N ARG A 32 9.11 7.25 -5.72
CA ARG A 32 9.90 8.03 -4.75
C ARG A 32 11.30 8.12 -5.33
N THR A 33 11.82 9.33 -5.48
CA THR A 33 13.17 9.56 -6.00
C THR A 33 14.14 8.84 -5.07
N PHE A 34 14.71 7.72 -5.53
CA PHE A 34 15.85 7.14 -4.85
C PHE A 34 16.95 8.21 -4.87
N ALA A 35 17.63 8.38 -3.74
CA ALA A 35 18.82 9.22 -3.73
C ALA A 35 19.76 8.73 -4.85
N PRO A 36 20.37 9.65 -5.61
CA PRO A 36 21.21 9.27 -6.73
C PRO A 36 22.29 8.30 -6.27
N GLU A 37 22.61 7.34 -7.14
CA GLU A 37 23.75 6.44 -6.97
C GLU A 37 23.72 5.63 -5.66
N ARG A 38 24.87 5.52 -4.99
CA ARG A 38 25.07 4.82 -3.72
C ARG A 38 25.05 5.81 -2.55
N THR A 39 24.12 6.76 -2.54
CA THR A 39 24.02 7.73 -1.44
C THR A 39 23.82 6.97 -0.12
N PRO A 40 24.80 7.02 0.81
CA PRO A 40 24.73 6.24 2.03
C PRO A 40 23.71 6.86 3.00
N ASN A 41 23.11 6.00 3.82
CA ASN A 41 22.35 6.41 5.00
C ASN A 41 22.73 5.52 6.19
N GLU A 42 22.10 5.71 7.34
CA GLU A 42 22.38 4.93 8.55
C GLU A 42 22.27 3.40 8.30
N LEU A 43 21.28 2.97 7.50
CA LEU A 43 21.09 1.55 7.16
C LEU A 43 22.25 0.98 6.35
N THR A 44 22.98 1.80 5.58
CA THR A 44 24.20 1.37 4.90
C THR A 44 25.26 0.92 5.90
N GLY A 45 25.41 1.62 7.03
CA GLY A 45 26.36 1.26 8.08
C GLY A 45 25.88 0.12 8.98
N TRP A 46 24.56 -0.08 9.09
CA TRP A 46 23.98 -1.13 9.94
C TRP A 46 23.86 -2.48 9.21
N THR A 47 23.90 -2.49 7.88
CA THR A 47 23.58 -3.67 7.06
C THR A 47 24.82 -4.28 6.44
N SER A 48 25.00 -5.58 6.65
CA SER A 48 26.03 -6.39 5.99
C SER A 48 25.41 -7.57 5.25
N LEU A 49 25.92 -7.89 4.07
CA LEU A 49 25.62 -9.14 3.35
C LEU A 49 26.76 -10.13 3.60
N ASP A 50 26.43 -11.42 3.71
CA ASP A 50 27.43 -12.49 3.75
C ASP A 50 28.19 -12.63 2.42
N THR A 51 27.57 -12.21 1.32
CA THR A 51 28.16 -12.19 0.00
C THR A 51 27.69 -10.96 -0.80
N ALA A 52 28.67 -10.27 -1.38
CA ALA A 52 28.47 -9.07 -2.18
C ALA A 52 28.63 -9.32 -3.70
N ASP A 53 29.10 -10.49 -4.10
CA ASP A 53 29.26 -10.89 -5.49
C ASP A 53 28.90 -12.36 -5.66
N LEU A 54 28.12 -12.69 -6.68
CA LEU A 54 27.66 -14.04 -7.00
C LEU A 54 27.89 -14.31 -8.48
N GLU A 55 28.33 -15.53 -8.80
CA GLU A 55 28.23 -16.04 -10.17
C GLU A 55 27.12 -17.07 -10.19
N LEU A 56 26.12 -16.87 -11.06
CA LEU A 56 24.98 -17.77 -11.20
C LEU A 56 24.87 -18.24 -12.64
N ALA A 57 24.78 -19.55 -12.82
CA ALA A 57 24.42 -20.16 -14.09
C ALA A 57 22.95 -19.86 -14.46
N ALA A 58 22.58 -20.18 -15.70
CA ALA A 58 21.20 -20.07 -16.14
C ALA A 58 20.27 -20.90 -15.24
N SER A 59 19.20 -20.27 -14.76
CA SER A 59 18.20 -20.87 -13.84
C SER A 59 18.72 -21.25 -12.45
N GLU A 60 19.96 -20.91 -12.11
CA GLU A 60 20.50 -21.11 -10.77
C GLU A 60 19.92 -20.08 -9.78
N THR A 61 19.80 -20.47 -8.52
CA THR A 61 19.34 -19.61 -7.42
C THR A 61 20.29 -19.70 -6.25
N ALA A 62 20.70 -18.56 -5.70
CA ALA A 62 21.44 -18.46 -4.45
C ALA A 62 20.64 -17.71 -3.39
N ARG A 63 20.96 -17.97 -2.12
CA ARG A 63 20.45 -17.20 -0.97
C ARG A 63 21.58 -16.33 -0.44
N VAL A 64 21.27 -15.06 -0.17
CA VAL A 64 22.20 -14.10 0.44
C VAL A 64 21.64 -13.74 1.80
N CYS A 65 22.42 -13.97 2.86
CA CYS A 65 22.02 -13.59 4.20
C CYS A 65 22.30 -12.10 4.42
N THR A 66 21.25 -11.37 4.79
CA THR A 66 21.37 -9.96 5.19
C THR A 66 21.34 -9.87 6.71
N THR A 67 22.39 -9.33 7.31
CA THR A 67 22.44 -9.02 8.74
C THR A 67 22.29 -7.53 8.95
N ILE A 68 21.39 -7.13 9.84
CA ILE A 68 21.16 -5.73 10.22
C ILE A 68 21.51 -5.57 11.69
N ARG A 69 22.52 -4.76 12.00
CA ARG A 69 22.99 -4.45 13.36
C ARG A 69 22.65 -3.01 13.70
N VAL A 70 21.51 -2.81 14.34
CA VAL A 70 21.09 -1.50 14.83
C VAL A 70 21.95 -1.12 16.05
N PRO A 71 22.68 0.01 16.03
CA PRO A 71 23.43 0.51 17.18
C PRO A 71 22.53 0.75 18.39
N ARG A 72 23.08 0.59 19.60
CA ARG A 72 22.32 0.78 20.86
C ARG A 72 21.87 2.22 21.07
N ASP A 73 22.60 3.17 20.49
CA ASP A 73 22.37 4.61 20.53
C ASP A 73 21.64 5.13 19.28
N ALA A 74 21.17 4.24 18.41
CA ALA A 74 20.38 4.64 17.25
C ALA A 74 19.12 5.41 17.69
N ALA A 75 18.91 6.58 17.10
CA ALA A 75 17.74 7.40 17.40
C ALA A 75 16.45 6.66 17.04
N ALA A 76 15.41 6.81 17.86
CA ALA A 76 14.15 6.14 17.61
C ALA A 76 13.49 6.57 16.29
N GLY A 77 12.63 5.70 15.74
CA GLY A 77 11.79 5.96 14.58
C GLY A 77 12.07 5.04 13.37
N GLU A 78 11.29 5.24 12.31
CA GLU A 78 11.34 4.42 11.10
C GLU A 78 12.51 4.83 10.19
N ARG A 79 13.17 3.82 9.61
CA ARG A 79 14.27 3.94 8.64
C ARG A 79 13.93 3.21 7.37
N TYR A 80 14.30 3.82 6.25
CA TYR A 80 14.01 3.33 4.92
C TYR A 80 15.29 3.05 4.15
N GLY A 81 15.29 1.96 3.41
CA GLY A 81 16.31 1.73 2.40
C GLY A 81 15.92 0.63 1.43
N VAL A 82 16.87 0.24 0.59
CA VAL A 82 16.67 -0.81 -0.39
C VAL A 82 17.93 -1.64 -0.48
N ILE A 83 17.77 -2.96 -0.52
CA ILE A 83 18.83 -3.90 -0.90
C ILE A 83 18.71 -4.11 -2.40
N TRP A 84 19.77 -3.79 -3.14
CA TRP A 84 19.80 -3.93 -4.59
C TRP A 84 20.52 -5.21 -5.00
N ALA A 85 19.87 -6.00 -5.86
CA ALA A 85 20.51 -7.00 -6.69
C ALA A 85 20.75 -6.38 -8.07
N GLN A 86 22.01 -6.40 -8.52
CA GLN A 86 22.39 -5.89 -9.83
C GLN A 86 22.96 -7.01 -10.70
N THR A 87 22.49 -7.09 -11.95
CA THR A 87 23.12 -7.88 -13.01
C THR A 87 23.75 -6.94 -14.03
N GLY A 88 24.86 -7.37 -14.61
CA GLY A 88 25.50 -6.62 -15.70
C GLY A 88 26.44 -7.51 -16.50
N THR A 89 26.56 -7.22 -17.79
CA THR A 89 27.62 -7.77 -18.63
C THR A 89 28.84 -6.84 -18.54
N PRO A 90 30.03 -7.35 -18.17
CA PRO A 90 31.26 -6.57 -18.26
C PRO A 90 31.48 -6.12 -19.71
N THR A 91 32.08 -4.94 -19.91
CA THR A 91 32.51 -4.50 -21.23
C THR A 91 33.72 -5.33 -21.69
N ASP A 92 33.66 -5.86 -22.90
CA ASP A 92 34.82 -6.42 -23.61
C ASP A 92 34.93 -5.81 -25.02
N ARG A 93 35.92 -6.25 -25.81
CA ARG A 93 36.14 -5.71 -27.18
C ARG A 93 34.96 -5.94 -28.15
N SER A 94 34.02 -6.82 -27.80
CA SER A 94 32.80 -7.14 -28.55
C SER A 94 31.52 -6.51 -27.98
N HIS A 95 31.55 -5.99 -26.75
CA HIS A 95 30.39 -5.42 -26.06
C HIS A 95 30.63 -3.95 -25.67
N THR A 96 30.31 -3.02 -26.59
CA THR A 96 30.51 -1.56 -26.42
C THR A 96 29.43 -0.86 -25.57
N MET A 97 28.36 -1.57 -25.18
CA MET A 97 27.29 -1.04 -24.33
C MET A 97 27.12 -1.90 -23.07
N THR A 98 27.10 -1.25 -21.91
CA THR A 98 26.77 -1.89 -20.63
C THR A 98 25.26 -1.82 -20.39
N MET A 99 24.63 -2.98 -20.23
CA MET A 99 23.26 -3.06 -19.72
C MET A 99 23.30 -3.50 -18.25
N LEU A 100 22.69 -2.71 -17.38
CA LEU A 100 22.54 -3.04 -15.96
C LEU A 100 21.08 -3.34 -15.65
N GLY A 101 20.78 -4.55 -15.19
CA GLY A 101 19.50 -4.90 -14.60
C GLY A 101 19.55 -4.70 -13.09
N ARG A 102 18.55 -4.04 -12.50
CA ARG A 102 18.45 -3.88 -11.04
C ARG A 102 17.08 -4.32 -10.53
N VAL A 103 17.09 -5.08 -9.44
CA VAL A 103 15.89 -5.39 -8.65
C VAL A 103 16.17 -4.98 -7.21
N GLY A 104 15.22 -4.30 -6.58
CA GLY A 104 15.37 -3.79 -5.22
C GLY A 104 14.36 -4.42 -4.27
N VAL A 105 14.84 -4.88 -3.11
CA VAL A 105 14.01 -5.26 -1.97
C VAL A 105 13.98 -4.10 -0.98
N ARG A 106 12.80 -3.54 -0.72
CA ARG A 106 12.65 -2.42 0.23
C ARG A 106 12.84 -2.93 1.67
N MET A 107 13.57 -2.17 2.47
CA MET A 107 13.72 -2.38 3.91
C MET A 107 13.07 -1.24 4.68
N TYR A 108 12.29 -1.64 5.68
CA TYR A 108 11.61 -0.78 6.64
C TYR A 108 12.05 -1.23 8.03
N ILE A 109 12.78 -0.41 8.77
CA ILE A 109 13.30 -0.75 10.10
C ILE A 109 12.76 0.25 11.11
N ASP A 110 12.06 -0.24 12.11
CA ASP A 110 11.67 0.57 13.26
C ASP A 110 12.69 0.42 14.39
N VAL A 111 13.15 1.55 14.93
CA VAL A 111 14.12 1.61 16.03
C VAL A 111 13.44 2.22 17.24
N GLY A 112 13.48 1.52 18.38
CA GLY A 112 13.02 2.07 19.66
C GLY A 112 12.15 1.11 20.48
N PRO A 113 11.81 1.49 21.72
CA PRO A 113 10.87 0.75 22.54
C PRO A 113 9.43 0.94 22.02
N GLY A 114 8.60 -0.11 22.08
CA GLY A 114 7.18 -0.05 21.70
C GLY A 114 6.82 -0.86 20.45
N GLY A 115 7.82 -1.35 19.71
CA GLY A 115 7.61 -2.13 18.50
C GLY A 115 7.11 -1.29 17.33
N GLU A 116 6.81 -1.97 16.23
CA GLU A 116 6.44 -1.34 14.97
C GLU A 116 5.22 -0.40 15.13
N PRO A 117 5.32 0.89 14.73
CA PRO A 117 4.20 1.80 14.78
C PRO A 117 3.00 1.25 13.99
N PRO A 118 1.76 1.46 14.47
CA PRO A 118 0.59 0.90 13.83
C PRO A 118 0.47 1.40 12.39
N SER A 119 0.25 0.47 11.47
CA SER A 119 -0.07 0.75 10.07
C SER A 119 -1.58 0.89 9.95
N ASP A 120 -2.06 1.97 9.33
CA ASP A 120 -3.48 2.12 9.02
C ASP A 120 -3.69 3.16 7.93
N PHE A 121 -4.81 3.08 7.21
CA PHE A 121 -5.20 4.11 6.24
C PHE A 121 -6.72 4.25 6.14
N LYS A 122 -7.17 5.37 5.60
CA LYS A 122 -8.59 5.63 5.32
C LYS A 122 -8.83 5.87 3.85
N ILE A 123 -9.93 5.33 3.34
CA ILE A 123 -10.48 5.70 2.03
C ILE A 123 -11.42 6.88 2.27
N GLU A 124 -10.91 8.10 2.12
CA GLU A 124 -11.65 9.34 2.42
C GLU A 124 -12.77 9.62 1.43
N ARG A 125 -12.56 9.24 0.16
CA ARG A 125 -13.52 9.49 -0.92
C ARG A 125 -13.41 8.41 -1.97
N LEU A 126 -14.55 8.01 -2.53
CA LEU A 126 -14.67 7.14 -3.68
C LEU A 126 -15.58 7.81 -4.71
N TYR A 127 -15.11 8.00 -5.94
CA TYR A 127 -15.84 8.78 -6.95
C TYR A 127 -15.56 8.31 -8.39
N SER A 128 -16.51 8.52 -9.30
CA SER A 128 -16.34 8.22 -10.73
C SER A 128 -15.80 9.43 -11.50
N THR A 129 -15.06 9.17 -12.56
CA THR A 129 -14.62 10.16 -13.54
C THR A 129 -14.67 9.57 -14.95
N ARG A 130 -14.61 10.41 -15.98
CA ARG A 130 -14.37 9.99 -17.36
C ARG A 130 -12.97 10.46 -17.76
N ALA A 131 -12.10 9.54 -18.14
CA ALA A 131 -10.80 9.89 -18.70
C ALA A 131 -10.95 10.66 -20.02
N ARG A 132 -9.88 11.33 -20.46
CA ARG A 132 -9.89 12.11 -21.72
C ARG A 132 -10.10 11.23 -22.96
N ASP A 133 -9.74 9.96 -22.87
CA ASP A 133 -9.97 8.95 -23.91
C ASP A 133 -11.40 8.37 -23.88
N GLY A 134 -12.27 8.88 -23.00
CA GLY A 134 -13.66 8.45 -22.88
C GLY A 134 -13.88 7.23 -21.99
N ARG A 135 -12.83 6.63 -21.41
CA ARG A 135 -13.00 5.49 -20.49
C ARG A 135 -13.54 5.92 -19.14
N GLY A 136 -14.41 5.10 -18.55
CA GLY A 136 -14.81 5.25 -17.15
C GLY A 136 -13.64 4.96 -16.22
N GLU A 137 -13.48 5.77 -15.19
CA GLU A 137 -12.52 5.55 -14.12
C GLU A 137 -13.19 5.72 -12.77
N VAL A 138 -12.78 4.91 -11.79
CA VAL A 138 -13.12 5.12 -10.39
C VAL A 138 -11.86 5.54 -9.65
N ARG A 139 -11.96 6.64 -8.90
CA ARG A 139 -10.87 7.24 -8.15
C ARG A 139 -11.18 7.17 -6.67
N ALA A 140 -10.15 6.91 -5.88
CA ALA A 140 -10.25 6.91 -4.43
C ALA A 140 -9.16 7.77 -3.80
N ARG A 141 -9.56 8.71 -2.95
CA ARG A 141 -8.62 9.49 -2.12
C ARG A 141 -8.32 8.69 -0.86
N ILE A 142 -7.04 8.47 -0.61
CA ILE A 142 -6.53 7.64 0.47
C ILE A 142 -5.66 8.49 1.38
N HIS A 143 -5.77 8.28 2.68
CA HIS A 143 -4.98 8.94 3.70
C HIS A 143 -4.29 7.92 4.58
N ASN A 144 -2.98 7.98 4.69
CA ASN A 144 -2.23 7.18 5.63
C ASN A 144 -2.38 7.74 7.04
N THR A 145 -3.13 7.03 7.88
CA THR A 145 -3.39 7.40 9.27
C THR A 145 -2.47 6.68 10.26
N GLY A 146 -1.63 5.77 9.76
CA GLY A 146 -0.65 5.04 10.54
C GLY A 146 0.66 5.80 10.71
N GLY A 147 1.54 5.22 11.52
CA GLY A 147 2.89 5.73 11.77
C GLY A 147 3.93 5.26 10.75
N ARG A 148 3.51 4.61 9.66
CA ARG A 148 4.40 3.92 8.72
C ARG A 148 4.10 4.19 7.27
N ALA A 149 5.11 4.08 6.41
CA ALA A 149 4.88 4.16 4.97
C ALA A 149 4.11 2.94 4.45
N LEU A 150 3.13 3.14 3.56
CA LEU A 150 2.23 2.11 3.07
C LEU A 150 2.35 1.91 1.56
N ASP A 151 2.46 0.65 1.15
CA ASP A 151 2.37 0.22 -0.24
C ASP A 151 0.96 -0.33 -0.48
N ILE A 152 0.09 0.52 -1.02
CA ILE A 152 -1.34 0.23 -1.14
C ILE A 152 -1.63 -0.41 -2.49
N GLY A 153 -2.30 -1.55 -2.48
CA GLY A 153 -2.82 -2.22 -3.68
C GLY A 153 -4.24 -2.72 -3.44
N GLY A 154 -4.97 -3.06 -4.51
CA GLY A 154 -6.31 -3.58 -4.33
C GLY A 154 -7.08 -3.74 -5.62
N ALA A 155 -8.39 -3.91 -5.49
CA ALA A 155 -9.27 -4.10 -6.62
C ALA A 155 -10.68 -3.55 -6.35
N LEU A 156 -11.33 -3.18 -7.45
CA LEU A 156 -12.71 -2.72 -7.48
C LEU A 156 -13.60 -3.78 -8.12
N SER A 157 -14.75 -4.04 -7.51
CA SER A 157 -15.85 -4.74 -8.16
C SER A 157 -17.05 -3.81 -8.27
N VAL A 158 -17.78 -3.87 -9.39
CA VAL A 158 -19.03 -3.14 -9.60
C VAL A 158 -20.16 -4.12 -9.84
N PHE A 159 -21.33 -3.84 -9.27
CA PHE A 159 -22.52 -4.69 -9.34
C PHE A 159 -23.78 -3.81 -9.29
N ASP A 160 -24.95 -4.44 -9.41
CA ASP A 160 -26.25 -3.77 -9.50
C ASP A 160 -26.30 -2.71 -10.62
N GLY A 161 -25.59 -2.96 -11.72
CA GLY A 161 -25.55 -2.07 -12.87
C GLY A 161 -26.78 -2.15 -13.75
N PRO A 162 -26.86 -1.30 -14.80
CA PRO A 162 -27.94 -1.34 -15.79
C PRO A 162 -28.13 -2.75 -16.35
N GLY A 163 -29.36 -3.25 -16.34
CA GLY A 163 -29.66 -4.63 -16.76
C GLY A 163 -29.18 -5.72 -15.80
N GLY A 164 -28.87 -5.40 -14.53
CA GLY A 164 -28.39 -6.36 -13.53
C GLY A 164 -26.93 -6.76 -13.73
N LEU A 165 -26.17 -5.98 -14.49
CA LEU A 165 -24.78 -6.27 -14.83
C LEU A 165 -23.86 -6.17 -13.60
N ARG A 166 -22.76 -6.91 -13.67
CA ARG A 166 -21.66 -6.92 -12.72
C ARG A 166 -20.33 -7.02 -13.48
N ALA A 167 -19.27 -6.44 -12.94
CA ALA A 167 -17.95 -6.48 -13.56
C ALA A 167 -16.82 -6.34 -12.51
N GLY A 168 -15.62 -6.75 -12.90
CA GLY A 168 -14.44 -6.80 -12.04
C GLY A 168 -14.07 -8.22 -11.61
N PRO A 169 -13.03 -8.39 -10.77
CA PRO A 169 -12.26 -7.34 -10.11
C PRO A 169 -11.36 -6.55 -11.09
N PHE A 170 -11.39 -5.22 -11.00
CA PHE A 170 -10.49 -4.32 -11.72
C PHE A 170 -9.36 -3.89 -10.80
N SER A 171 -8.11 -4.04 -11.24
CA SER A 171 -6.96 -3.67 -10.41
C SER A 171 -6.90 -2.16 -10.14
N ALA A 172 -6.76 -1.81 -8.86
CA ALA A 172 -6.50 -0.45 -8.45
C ALA A 172 -5.02 -0.12 -8.68
N LYS A 173 -4.77 0.93 -9.46
CA LYS A 173 -3.44 1.52 -9.60
C LYS A 173 -3.32 2.60 -8.55
N THR A 174 -2.79 2.22 -7.40
CA THR A 174 -2.25 3.18 -6.45
C THR A 174 -0.82 3.49 -6.90
N GLY A 175 -0.43 4.76 -6.84
CA GLY A 175 0.89 5.19 -7.26
C GLY A 175 2.00 4.67 -6.35
N THR A 176 2.78 5.60 -5.82
CA THR A 176 3.97 5.33 -5.02
C THR A 176 3.63 4.96 -3.58
N THR A 177 4.63 4.50 -2.83
CA THR A 177 4.53 4.32 -1.38
C THR A 177 4.06 5.61 -0.70
N LEU A 178 3.05 5.50 0.16
CA LEU A 178 2.41 6.60 0.86
C LEU A 178 3.05 6.81 2.23
N ALA A 179 3.70 7.95 2.48
CA ALA A 179 4.35 8.21 3.78
C ALA A 179 3.31 8.44 4.91
N PRO A 180 3.71 8.36 6.19
CA PRO A 180 2.81 8.67 7.31
C PRO A 180 2.17 10.07 7.18
N GLY A 181 0.86 10.16 7.32
CA GLY A 181 0.09 11.42 7.20
C GLY A 181 -0.15 11.91 5.76
N ASP A 182 0.43 11.27 4.75
CA ASP A 182 0.27 11.69 3.36
C ASP A 182 -1.07 11.24 2.75
N LEU A 183 -1.43 11.92 1.65
CA LEU A 183 -2.59 11.62 0.81
C LEU A 183 -2.16 11.10 -0.55
N ALA A 184 -2.88 10.11 -1.07
CA ALA A 184 -2.72 9.60 -2.43
C ALA A 184 -4.06 9.38 -3.13
N GLU A 185 -3.98 9.18 -4.44
CA GLU A 185 -5.11 8.81 -5.26
C GLU A 185 -4.89 7.43 -5.90
N ALA A 186 -5.81 6.50 -5.66
CA ALA A 186 -5.90 5.26 -6.42
C ALA A 186 -6.79 5.48 -7.64
N VAL A 187 -6.33 5.03 -8.80
CA VAL A 187 -7.09 5.09 -10.06
C VAL A 187 -7.40 3.67 -10.52
N VAL A 188 -8.68 3.40 -10.76
CA VAL A 188 -9.16 2.13 -11.30
C VAL A 188 -9.74 2.40 -12.70
N PRO A 189 -9.00 2.11 -13.77
CA PRO A 189 -9.54 2.20 -15.12
C PRO A 189 -10.53 1.07 -15.37
N LEU A 190 -11.64 1.39 -16.04
CA LEU A 190 -12.67 0.42 -16.42
C LEU A 190 -12.72 0.23 -17.93
N ASP A 191 -13.39 -0.85 -18.34
CA ASP A 191 -13.65 -1.12 -19.75
C ASP A 191 -14.63 -0.07 -20.31
N ALA A 192 -14.35 0.42 -21.53
CA ALA A 192 -15.19 1.39 -22.24
C ALA A 192 -16.61 0.87 -22.53
N ARG A 193 -16.82 -0.45 -22.45
CA ARG A 193 -18.12 -1.08 -22.69
C ARG A 193 -19.08 -1.02 -21.50
N LEU A 194 -18.62 -0.61 -20.32
CA LEU A 194 -19.51 -0.50 -19.16
C LEU A 194 -20.50 0.66 -19.38
N PRO A 195 -21.82 0.40 -19.26
CA PRO A 195 -22.81 1.47 -19.21
C PRO A 195 -22.51 2.50 -18.12
N ASP A 196 -23.02 3.73 -18.30
CA ASP A 196 -22.72 4.85 -17.39
C ASP A 196 -23.25 4.65 -15.96
N GLY A 197 -24.20 3.75 -15.74
CA GLY A 197 -24.71 3.40 -14.42
C GLY A 197 -26.17 3.80 -14.20
N PRO A 198 -26.64 3.84 -12.94
CA PRO A 198 -25.86 3.74 -11.71
C PRO A 198 -25.27 2.34 -11.45
N TRP A 199 -24.20 2.29 -10.65
CA TRP A 199 -23.55 1.06 -10.18
C TRP A 199 -23.33 1.11 -8.67
N THR A 200 -23.43 -0.03 -8.00
CA THR A 200 -22.83 -0.21 -6.67
C THR A 200 -21.36 -0.59 -6.84
N ALA A 201 -20.47 0.28 -6.40
CA ALA A 201 -19.03 0.07 -6.44
C ALA A 201 -18.52 -0.40 -5.08
N ALA A 202 -17.70 -1.46 -5.04
CA ALA A 202 -16.99 -1.92 -3.86
C ALA A 202 -15.48 -1.95 -4.13
N LEU A 203 -14.75 -1.05 -3.49
CA LEU A 203 -13.30 -0.95 -3.58
C LEU A 203 -12.67 -1.53 -2.32
N THR A 204 -11.87 -2.58 -2.48
CA THR A 204 -11.06 -3.15 -1.40
C THR A 204 -9.60 -2.80 -1.65
N LEU A 205 -8.99 -2.08 -0.71
CA LEU A 205 -7.57 -1.74 -0.71
C LEU A 205 -6.89 -2.40 0.47
N LYS A 206 -5.61 -2.73 0.30
CA LYS A 206 -4.78 -3.38 1.32
C LYS A 206 -3.34 -2.89 1.30
N SER A 207 -2.70 -2.95 2.46
CA SER A 207 -1.25 -2.81 2.66
C SER A 207 -0.83 -3.79 3.76
N GLY A 208 -0.09 -4.84 3.39
CA GLY A 208 0.23 -5.93 4.32
C GLY A 208 -1.03 -6.61 4.86
N LEU A 209 -1.22 -6.58 6.18
CA LEU A 209 -2.38 -7.13 6.89
C LEU A 209 -3.53 -6.12 7.08
N VAL A 210 -3.30 -4.84 6.75
CA VAL A 210 -4.33 -3.80 6.83
C VAL A 210 -5.17 -3.86 5.56
N GLU A 211 -6.48 -4.01 5.71
CA GLU A 211 -7.43 -4.05 4.60
C GLU A 211 -8.65 -3.18 4.92
N HIS A 212 -9.03 -2.34 3.96
CA HIS A 212 -10.22 -1.51 4.05
C HIS A 212 -11.06 -1.64 2.80
N THR A 213 -12.38 -1.70 3.00
CA THR A 213 -13.35 -1.72 1.91
C THR A 213 -14.26 -0.51 1.99
N SER A 214 -14.40 0.21 0.88
CA SER A 214 -15.35 1.31 0.72
C SER A 214 -16.40 0.97 -0.34
N ARG A 215 -17.64 1.37 -0.10
CA ARG A 215 -18.74 1.20 -1.07
C ARG A 215 -19.41 2.54 -1.37
N ALA A 216 -19.77 2.74 -2.63
CA ALA A 216 -20.52 3.92 -3.06
C ALA A 216 -21.39 3.60 -4.26
N THR A 217 -22.46 4.36 -4.45
CA THR A 217 -23.20 4.36 -5.71
C THR A 217 -22.56 5.38 -6.65
N ILE A 218 -22.17 4.94 -7.84
CA ILE A 218 -21.48 5.76 -8.83
C ILE A 218 -22.22 5.78 -10.15
N THR A 219 -22.19 6.94 -10.81
CA THR A 219 -22.61 7.11 -12.20
C THR A 219 -21.47 7.79 -12.95
N PHE A 220 -21.03 7.20 -14.06
CA PHE A 220 -19.99 7.79 -14.90
C PHE A 220 -20.54 8.99 -15.65
N PRO A 221 -19.82 10.11 -15.68
CA PRO A 221 -20.27 11.27 -16.42
C PRO A 221 -20.06 11.04 -17.92
N THR A 222 -20.93 11.64 -18.74
CA THR A 222 -20.91 11.47 -20.19
C THR A 222 -19.78 12.25 -20.87
N THR A 223 -19.39 13.38 -20.30
CA THR A 223 -18.35 14.28 -20.85
C THR A 223 -16.94 13.80 -20.50
N PRO A 224 -16.03 13.61 -21.48
CA PRO A 224 -14.62 13.28 -21.21
C PRO A 224 -13.92 14.32 -20.34
N GLY A 225 -13.07 13.87 -19.41
CA GLY A 225 -12.33 14.73 -18.49
C GLY A 225 -13.16 15.29 -17.32
N SER A 226 -14.40 14.84 -17.15
CA SER A 226 -15.29 15.31 -16.09
C SER A 226 -15.40 14.33 -14.92
N THR A 227 -15.88 14.86 -13.79
CA THR A 227 -16.10 14.10 -12.55
C THR A 227 -17.57 13.77 -12.40
N GLY A 228 -17.87 12.50 -12.12
CA GLY A 228 -19.21 11.99 -11.95
C GLY A 228 -19.80 12.31 -10.58
N ALA A 229 -21.13 12.24 -10.49
CA ALA A 229 -21.84 12.38 -9.23
C ALA A 229 -21.57 11.15 -8.34
N VAL A 230 -21.32 11.40 -7.06
CA VAL A 230 -21.22 10.37 -6.04
C VAL A 230 -22.41 10.49 -5.11
N ALA A 231 -23.24 9.46 -5.07
CA ALA A 231 -24.14 9.28 -3.95
C ALA A 231 -23.39 8.41 -2.92
N ALA A 232 -22.89 9.03 -1.86
CA ALA A 232 -22.30 8.30 -0.75
C ALA A 232 -23.38 7.38 -0.17
N SER A 233 -23.27 6.08 -0.43
CA SER A 233 -24.02 5.09 0.32
C SER A 233 -23.39 5.07 1.69
N ALA A 234 -23.96 5.81 2.65
CA ALA A 234 -23.58 5.70 4.04
C ALA A 234 -23.68 4.22 4.41
N ALA A 235 -22.53 3.56 4.55
CA ALA A 235 -22.47 2.28 5.21
C ALA A 235 -23.12 2.52 6.57
N ARG A 236 -24.28 1.92 6.79
CA ARG A 236 -25.01 1.97 8.04
C ARG A 236 -24.13 1.25 9.05
N GLN A 237 -23.14 1.96 9.60
CA GLN A 237 -22.43 1.54 10.80
C GLN A 237 -23.52 1.14 11.78
N GLY A 238 -23.46 -0.10 12.27
CA GLY A 238 -24.47 -0.70 13.11
C GLY A 238 -24.81 0.21 14.28
N ARG A 239 -25.80 1.08 14.09
CA ARG A 239 -26.55 1.70 15.17
C ARG A 239 -27.33 0.54 15.76
N PHE A 240 -26.78 -0.03 16.83
CA PHE A 240 -27.61 -0.75 17.79
C PHE A 240 -28.85 0.10 18.02
N PRO A 241 -30.06 -0.48 17.89
CA PRO A 241 -31.27 0.30 17.98
C PRO A 241 -31.27 0.99 19.35
N THR A 242 -31.45 2.30 19.33
CA THR A 242 -31.46 3.18 20.50
C THR A 242 -32.53 2.87 21.57
N PRO A 243 -33.59 2.04 21.39
CA PRO A 243 -34.45 1.73 22.53
C PRO A 243 -33.82 0.75 23.53
N VAL A 244 -32.73 0.04 23.20
CA VAL A 244 -32.10 -0.92 24.15
C VAL A 244 -31.25 -0.20 25.20
N VAL A 245 -30.54 0.87 24.82
CA VAL A 245 -29.69 1.65 25.75
C VAL A 245 -30.54 2.55 26.67
N ALA A 246 -31.65 3.09 26.17
CA ALA A 246 -32.60 3.87 26.97
C ALA A 246 -33.34 2.99 28.00
N GLY A 247 -33.69 1.75 27.64
CA GLY A 247 -34.34 0.81 28.55
C GLY A 247 -33.45 0.39 29.72
N LEU A 248 -32.16 0.12 29.46
CA LEU A 248 -31.22 -0.29 30.51
C LEU A 248 -30.88 0.84 31.49
N SER A 249 -30.78 2.08 31.02
CA SER A 249 -30.50 3.24 31.89
C SER A 249 -31.69 3.60 32.78
N ALA A 250 -32.93 3.46 32.29
CA ALA A 250 -34.12 3.63 33.12
C ALA A 250 -34.26 2.55 34.22
N LEU A 251 -33.90 1.30 33.92
CA LEU A 251 -33.89 0.19 34.89
C LEU A 251 -32.84 0.39 35.99
N VAL A 252 -31.65 0.89 35.65
CA VAL A 252 -30.59 1.19 36.64
C VAL A 252 -31.00 2.36 37.54
N LEU A 253 -31.58 3.43 36.99
CA LEU A 253 -32.05 4.58 37.77
C LEU A 253 -33.19 4.22 38.73
N THR A 254 -34.15 3.42 38.27
CA THR A 254 -35.25 2.93 39.12
C THR A 254 -34.75 2.01 40.23
N ALA A 255 -33.81 1.10 39.93
CA ALA A 255 -33.17 0.28 40.96
C ALA A 255 -32.41 1.12 41.99
N LEU A 256 -31.67 2.14 41.57
CA LEU A 256 -30.94 3.04 42.48
C LEU A 256 -31.90 3.83 43.38
N CYS A 257 -32.99 4.38 42.83
CA CYS A 257 -33.99 5.11 43.61
C CYS A 257 -34.70 4.20 44.64
N LEU A 258 -34.99 2.94 44.28
CA LEU A 258 -35.59 1.97 45.21
C LEU A 258 -34.62 1.55 46.33
N LEU A 259 -33.33 1.41 46.03
CA LEU A 259 -32.30 1.12 47.04
C LEU A 259 -32.08 2.30 47.99
N LEU A 260 -32.01 3.52 47.46
CA LEU A 260 -31.84 4.74 48.26
C LEU A 260 -33.06 4.99 49.17
N SER A 261 -34.28 4.85 48.65
CA SER A 261 -35.50 5.02 49.45
C SER A 261 -35.65 3.97 50.56
N LYS A 262 -35.25 2.71 50.31
CA LYS A 262 -35.18 1.68 51.35
C LYS A 262 -34.12 1.99 52.41
N SER A 263 -32.96 2.52 52.01
CA SER A 263 -31.90 2.88 52.95
C SER A 263 -32.28 4.05 53.86
N LEU A 264 -33.05 5.02 53.34
CA LEU A 264 -33.55 6.18 54.10
C LEU A 264 -34.69 5.81 55.05
N ARG A 265 -35.56 4.88 54.66
CA ARG A 265 -36.63 4.36 55.55
C ARG A 265 -36.11 3.47 56.67
N ARG A 266 -34.96 2.82 56.52
CA ARG A 266 -34.32 2.04 57.60
C ARG A 266 -33.53 2.89 58.59
N ARG A 267 -33.30 4.17 58.30
CA ARG A 267 -32.55 5.11 59.16
C ARG A 267 -33.44 6.12 59.91
N ARG A 268 -34.75 6.02 59.78
CA ARG A 268 -35.75 6.67 60.64
C ARG A 268 -36.42 5.61 61.49
#